data_AF-A0A3L5TT91-F1
#
_entry.id   AF-A0A3L5TT91-F1
#
_cell.length_a   1.000
_cell.length_b   1.000
_cell.length_c   1.000
_cell.angle_alpha   90.00
_cell.angle_beta   90.00
_cell.angle_gamma   90.00
#
_symmetry.space_group_name_H-M   'P 1'
#
loop_
_entity.id
_entity.type
_entity.pdbx_description
1 polymer ?
#
loop_
_entity_poly.entity_id
_entity_poly.type
_entity_poly.pdbx_seq_one_letter_code
_entity_poly.pdbx_strand_id
1 'polypeptide(L)'
;LYKGKLYHQGDNWEDGCDYNCTCDDEQSGHYSCNALCPIYDHLPKLCEVVIPNGQCCGHVECRPDEGGFITAPPNTCFYKGQYYGQDDTWKDDCKYKCECLQANLGFYRCKELCYKWQLPSQCTLTEPAPGKCCKTPSCPPWITIQYPSGYKEE
;
A
#
# COMPACT_ATOMS: atom_id res chain seq x y z
N LEU A 1 -18.16 -5.86 6.21
CA LEU A 1 -17.92 -6.47 7.56
C LEU A 1 -16.43 -6.76 7.69
N TYR A 2 -15.75 -6.20 8.68
CA TYR A 2 -14.33 -6.40 8.93
C TYR A 2 -14.10 -6.80 10.39
N LYS A 3 -13.44 -7.95 10.63
CA LYS A 3 -13.22 -8.52 11.98
C LYS A 3 -14.47 -8.52 12.88
N GLY A 4 -15.64 -8.82 12.30
CA GLY A 4 -16.91 -8.87 13.01
C GLY A 4 -17.62 -7.53 13.21
N LYS A 5 -17.05 -6.40 12.75
CA LYS A 5 -17.67 -5.07 12.79
C LYS A 5 -18.19 -4.65 11.41
N LEU A 6 -19.39 -4.09 11.36
CA LEU A 6 -19.99 -3.57 10.14
C LEU A 6 -19.45 -2.15 9.87
N TYR A 7 -19.12 -1.87 8.61
CA TYR A 7 -18.68 -0.58 8.10
C TYR A 7 -19.51 -0.28 6.85
N HIS A 8 -19.98 0.95 6.73
CA HIS A 8 -20.74 1.48 5.62
C HIS A 8 -19.84 2.06 4.54
N GLN A 9 -20.36 2.21 3.34
CA GLN A 9 -19.59 2.75 2.23
C GLN A 9 -19.08 4.15 2.54
N GLY A 10 -17.78 4.36 2.35
CA GLY A 10 -17.07 5.59 2.73
C GLY A 10 -16.55 5.61 4.17
N ASP A 11 -16.90 4.63 5.01
CA ASP A 11 -16.35 4.53 6.35
C ASP A 11 -14.85 4.28 6.31
N ASN A 12 -14.13 4.88 7.25
CA ASN A 12 -12.70 4.69 7.44
C ASN A 12 -12.46 4.11 8.84
N TRP A 13 -11.53 3.17 8.96
CA TRP A 13 -11.12 2.61 10.24
C TRP A 13 -9.66 2.21 10.24
N GLU A 14 -9.07 2.23 11.42
CA GLU A 14 -7.72 1.73 11.64
C GLU A 14 -7.78 0.26 12.07
N ASP A 15 -6.98 -0.60 11.42
CA ASP A 15 -6.68 -1.93 11.92
C ASP A 15 -5.40 -1.89 12.75
N GLY A 16 -5.56 -1.59 14.03
CA GLY A 16 -4.42 -1.34 14.91
C GLY A 16 -3.58 -0.16 14.40
N CYS A 17 -2.26 -0.25 14.53
CA CYS A 17 -1.32 0.71 13.96
C CYS A 17 -0.76 0.28 12.59
N ASP A 18 -1.29 -0.80 12.02
CA ASP A 18 -0.73 -1.39 10.80
C ASP A 18 -1.36 -0.77 9.55
N TYR A 19 -2.70 -0.61 9.54
CA TYR A 19 -3.44 -0.21 8.35
C TYR A 19 -4.52 0.83 8.62
N ASN A 20 -4.68 1.76 7.68
CA ASN A 20 -5.90 2.56 7.54
C ASN A 20 -6.74 1.99 6.40
N CYS A 21 -7.95 1.57 6.71
CA CYS A 21 -8.86 0.91 5.81
C CYS A 21 -10.07 1.79 5.48
N THR A 22 -10.56 1.67 4.26
CA THR A 22 -11.75 2.37 3.78
C THR A 22 -12.71 1.35 3.20
N CYS A 23 -14.00 1.42 3.53
CA CYS A 23 -15.01 0.62 2.87
C CYS A 23 -15.36 1.29 1.55
N ASP A 24 -14.92 0.71 0.44
CA ASP A 24 -15.14 1.32 -0.88
C ASP A 24 -16.54 0.98 -1.43
N ASP A 25 -17.09 -0.18 -1.05
CA ASP A 25 -18.42 -0.62 -1.47
C ASP A 25 -19.07 -1.56 -0.43
N GLU A 26 -20.13 -1.09 0.22
CA GLU A 26 -20.84 -1.87 1.25
C GLU A 26 -21.72 -2.99 0.66
N GLN A 27 -22.12 -2.90 -0.61
CA GLN A 27 -22.99 -3.89 -1.26
C GLN A 27 -22.23 -5.18 -1.55
N SER A 28 -20.98 -5.07 -2.02
CA SER A 28 -20.08 -6.21 -2.13
C SER A 28 -19.43 -6.57 -0.79
N GLY A 29 -19.33 -5.60 0.12
CA GLY A 29 -18.64 -5.70 1.41
C GLY A 29 -17.14 -5.32 1.33
N HIS A 30 -16.74 -4.69 0.23
CA HIS A 30 -15.36 -4.46 -0.14
C HIS A 30 -14.74 -3.30 0.64
N TYR A 31 -13.44 -3.45 0.91
CA TYR A 31 -12.64 -2.44 1.56
C TYR A 31 -11.18 -2.51 1.13
N SER A 32 -10.55 -1.35 1.09
CA SER A 32 -9.13 -1.18 0.80
C SER A 32 -8.38 -0.78 2.07
N CYS A 33 -7.32 -1.51 2.41
CA CYS A 33 -6.43 -1.17 3.52
C CYS A 33 -5.09 -0.69 2.98
N ASN A 34 -4.65 0.48 3.43
CA ASN A 34 -3.33 1.03 3.14
C ASN A 34 -2.49 0.95 4.40
N ALA A 35 -1.20 0.65 4.28
CA ALA A 35 -0.29 0.75 5.41
C ALA A 35 -0.42 2.15 6.03
N LEU A 36 -0.69 2.19 7.34
CA LEU A 36 -0.90 3.44 8.08
C LEU A 36 0.43 4.20 8.15
N CYS A 37 1.51 3.45 8.36
CA CYS A 37 2.83 4.02 8.58
C CYS A 37 3.79 3.88 7.39
N PRO A 38 4.67 4.89 7.25
CA PRO A 38 5.78 4.85 6.32
C PRO A 38 6.74 3.70 6.64
N ILE A 39 7.32 3.10 5.60
CA ILE A 39 8.45 2.20 5.77
C ILE A 39 9.71 3.02 5.61
N TYR A 40 10.54 3.03 6.66
CA TYR A 40 11.88 3.61 6.63
C TYR A 40 12.87 2.47 6.50
N ASP A 41 13.48 2.34 5.32
CA ASP A 41 14.47 1.32 5.05
C ASP A 41 15.86 1.94 4.90
N HIS A 42 16.89 1.22 5.35
CA HIS A 42 18.29 1.66 5.29
C HIS A 42 18.54 3.09 5.79
N LEU A 43 17.98 3.40 6.96
CA LEU A 43 18.28 4.66 7.63
C LEU A 43 19.79 4.81 7.84
N PRO A 44 20.35 6.02 7.62
CA PRO A 44 21.72 6.31 7.98
C PRO A 44 21.97 5.94 9.45
N LYS A 45 23.20 5.54 9.80
CA LYS A 45 23.55 5.16 11.19
C LYS A 45 23.23 6.24 12.23
N LEU A 46 23.17 7.50 11.80
CA LEU A 46 22.86 8.65 12.63
C LEU A 46 21.37 8.96 12.75
N CYS A 47 20.52 8.20 12.07
CA CYS A 47 19.09 8.40 12.04
C CYS A 47 18.37 7.22 12.69
N GLU A 48 17.38 7.52 13.51
CA GLU A 48 16.53 6.53 14.17
C GLU A 48 15.06 6.84 13.91
N VAL A 49 14.23 5.80 13.85
CA VAL A 49 12.77 5.97 13.85
C VAL A 49 12.34 6.18 15.29
N VAL A 50 11.87 7.38 15.60
CA VAL A 50 11.32 7.71 16.92
C VAL A 50 9.80 7.65 16.82
N ILE A 51 9.17 6.88 17.70
CA ILE A 51 7.70 6.80 17.80
C ILE A 51 7.27 7.63 19.02
N PRO A 52 6.62 8.80 18.82
CA PRO A 52 6.12 9.60 19.93
C PRO A 52 5.05 8.86 20.73
N ASN A 53 4.97 9.11 22.04
CA ASN A 53 3.95 8.50 22.90
C ASN A 53 2.53 8.75 22.37
N GLY A 54 1.79 7.67 22.14
CA GLY A 54 0.42 7.72 21.65
C GLY A 54 0.27 7.88 20.13
N GLN A 55 1.35 7.86 19.35
CA GLN A 55 1.30 7.83 17.89
C GLN A 55 1.56 6.43 17.35
N CYS A 56 0.91 6.09 16.22
CA CYS A 56 1.14 4.82 15.52
C CYS A 56 2.41 4.83 14.67
N CYS A 57 2.72 5.96 14.04
CA CYS A 57 3.85 6.07 13.12
C CYS A 57 5.00 6.82 13.76
N GLY A 58 6.19 6.27 13.62
CA GLY A 58 7.41 7.01 13.92
C GLY A 58 7.76 7.98 12.81
N HIS A 59 8.57 8.97 13.15
CA HIS A 59 9.28 9.81 12.20
C HIS A 59 10.78 9.60 12.34
N VAL A 60 11.53 9.95 11.30
CA VAL A 60 12.98 9.83 11.31
C VAL A 60 13.57 11.04 12.03
N GLU A 61 14.36 10.78 13.08
CA GLU A 61 15.20 11.78 13.72
C GLU A 61 16.66 11.46 13.44
N CYS A 62 17.41 12.42 12.92
CA CYS A 62 18.84 12.29 12.67
C CYS A 62 19.62 13.16 13.65
N ARG A 63 20.74 12.64 14.17
CA ARG A 63 21.70 13.36 15.01
C ARG A 63 22.85 13.87 14.13
N PRO A 64 22.85 15.15 13.71
CA PRO A 64 23.81 15.67 12.74
C PRO A 64 25.23 15.84 13.30
N ASP A 65 25.44 15.65 14.60
CA ASP A 65 26.65 16.06 15.32
C ASP A 65 27.83 15.07 15.17
N GLU A 66 27.58 13.84 14.71
CA GLU A 66 28.59 12.77 14.64
C GLU A 66 28.98 12.39 13.20
N GLY A 67 29.36 13.36 12.35
CA GLY A 67 30.28 13.18 11.20
C GLY A 67 30.08 11.96 10.27
N GLY A 68 28.87 11.39 10.21
CA GLY A 68 28.61 10.06 9.67
C GLY A 68 28.17 10.18 8.23
N PHE A 69 28.97 9.62 7.33
CA PHE A 69 28.63 9.53 5.92
C PHE A 69 27.38 8.65 5.74
N ILE A 70 26.35 9.22 5.11
CA ILE A 70 25.20 8.47 4.62
C ILE A 70 25.69 7.59 3.48
N THR A 71 25.72 6.26 3.66
CA THR A 71 26.17 5.31 2.64
C THR A 71 25.10 5.00 1.59
N ALA A 72 23.85 5.46 1.80
CA ALA A 72 22.81 5.43 0.79
C ALA A 72 23.01 6.62 -0.17
N PRO A 73 22.78 6.45 -1.50
CA PRO A 73 22.70 7.57 -2.42
C PRO A 73 21.71 8.61 -1.87
N PRO A 74 22.13 9.87 -1.68
CA PRO A 74 21.25 10.89 -1.13
C PRO A 74 20.03 11.07 -2.06
N ASN A 75 18.87 11.31 -1.46
CA ASN A 75 17.60 11.53 -2.17
C ASN A 75 17.10 10.32 -2.99
N THR A 76 17.12 9.12 -2.39
CA THR A 76 16.53 7.92 -2.99
C THR A 76 15.75 7.11 -1.96
N CYS A 77 14.69 6.43 -2.39
CA CYS A 77 14.04 5.36 -1.64
C CYS A 77 14.73 4.03 -1.94
N PHE A 78 15.16 3.30 -0.91
CA PHE A 78 15.72 1.97 -1.09
C PHE A 78 14.65 0.89 -0.91
N TYR A 79 14.60 -0.07 -1.82
CA TYR A 79 13.73 -1.24 -1.70
C TYR A 79 14.41 -2.48 -2.28
N LYS A 80 14.57 -3.52 -1.46
CA LYS A 80 15.12 -4.85 -1.86
C LYS A 80 16.40 -4.79 -2.71
N GLY A 81 17.34 -3.92 -2.36
CA GLY A 81 18.62 -3.81 -3.09
C GLY A 81 18.61 -2.82 -4.26
N GLN A 82 17.48 -2.19 -4.56
CA GLN A 82 17.33 -1.19 -5.61
C GLN A 82 17.06 0.20 -5.04
N TYR A 83 17.47 1.22 -5.77
CA TYR A 83 17.24 2.62 -5.42
C TYR A 83 16.26 3.25 -6.40
N TYR A 84 15.28 3.96 -5.85
CA TYR A 84 14.22 4.64 -6.57
C TYR A 84 14.32 6.14 -6.29
N GLY A 85 14.21 6.95 -7.34
CA GLY A 85 14.14 8.40 -7.23
C GLY A 85 12.80 8.86 -6.66
N GLN A 86 12.71 10.16 -6.39
CA GLN A 86 11.45 10.80 -6.00
C GLN A 86 10.35 10.52 -7.04
N ASP A 87 9.15 10.17 -6.55
CA ASP A 87 7.95 9.85 -7.34
C ASP A 87 8.06 8.59 -8.22
N ASP A 88 9.19 7.86 -8.16
CA ASP A 88 9.31 6.58 -8.85
C ASP A 88 8.27 5.60 -8.30
N THR A 89 7.69 4.83 -9.21
CA THR A 89 6.78 3.72 -8.87
C THR A 89 7.34 2.40 -9.36
N TRP A 90 7.19 1.37 -8.54
CA TRP A 90 7.66 0.02 -8.88
C TRP A 90 6.67 -1.05 -8.42
N LYS A 91 6.79 -2.23 -9.01
CA LYS A 91 6.03 -3.42 -8.60
C LYS A 91 6.96 -4.34 -7.81
N ASP A 92 6.49 -4.79 -6.65
CA ASP A 92 7.08 -5.93 -5.97
C ASP A 92 6.37 -7.19 -6.43
N ASP A 93 6.87 -7.75 -7.53
CA ASP A 93 6.25 -8.88 -8.21
C ASP A 93 4.75 -8.58 -8.50
N CYS A 94 3.89 -9.60 -8.45
CA CYS A 94 2.44 -9.43 -8.52
C CYS A 94 1.78 -9.20 -7.15
N LYS A 95 2.52 -8.73 -6.14
CA LYS A 95 2.00 -8.56 -4.79
C LYS A 95 1.69 -7.10 -4.44
N TYR A 96 2.64 -6.20 -4.66
CA TYR A 96 2.50 -4.80 -4.28
C TYR A 96 2.90 -3.83 -5.40
N LYS A 97 2.29 -2.65 -5.38
CA LYS A 97 2.74 -1.46 -6.11
C LYS A 97 3.23 -0.43 -5.12
N CYS A 98 4.46 0.00 -5.28
CA CYS A 98 5.15 0.93 -4.39
C CYS A 98 5.41 2.26 -5.09
N GLU A 99 5.55 3.31 -4.29
CA GLU A 99 5.81 4.69 -4.72
C GLU A 99 6.78 5.35 -3.73
N CYS A 100 7.84 5.99 -4.24
CA CYS A 100 8.76 6.79 -3.45
C CYS A 100 8.15 8.17 -3.18
N LEU A 101 7.74 8.40 -1.94
CA LEU A 101 6.99 9.61 -1.56
C LEU A 101 7.91 10.74 -1.09
N GLN A 102 9.01 10.42 -0.39
CA GLN A 102 10.01 11.41 0.03
C GLN A 102 11.42 10.81 -0.02
N ALA A 103 12.10 11.00 -1.14
CA ALA A 103 13.40 10.39 -1.41
C ALA A 103 14.51 10.92 -0.49
N ASN A 104 14.43 12.17 -0.03
CA ASN A 104 15.38 12.75 0.93
C ASN A 104 15.32 12.07 2.31
N LEU A 105 14.21 11.42 2.64
CA LEU A 105 14.01 10.65 3.86
C LEU A 105 14.01 9.12 3.60
N GLY A 106 14.17 8.71 2.35
CA GLY A 106 14.02 7.31 1.92
C GLY A 106 12.61 6.75 2.10
N PHE A 107 11.60 7.62 2.23
CA PHE A 107 10.23 7.19 2.53
C PHE A 107 9.49 6.77 1.25
N TYR A 108 9.05 5.52 1.23
CA TYR A 108 8.14 4.98 0.23
C TYR A 108 6.93 4.30 0.85
N ARG A 109 5.88 4.11 0.04
CA ARG A 109 4.67 3.39 0.43
C ARG A 109 4.33 2.34 -0.61
N CYS A 110 3.99 1.15 -0.12
CA CYS A 110 3.48 0.05 -0.95
C CYS A 110 2.00 -0.20 -0.67
N LYS A 111 1.25 -0.49 -1.72
CA LYS A 111 -0.16 -0.90 -1.69
C LYS A 111 -0.31 -2.26 -2.37
N GLU A 112 -1.31 -3.05 -1.99
CA GLU A 112 -1.61 -4.28 -2.72
C GLU A 112 -1.86 -3.97 -4.19
N LEU A 113 -1.22 -4.74 -5.08
CA LEU A 113 -1.31 -4.51 -6.51
C LEU A 113 -2.72 -4.84 -7.02
N CYS A 114 -3.32 -5.90 -6.49
CA CYS A 114 -4.55 -6.47 -6.99
C CYS A 114 -5.75 -6.19 -6.11
N TYR A 115 -6.85 -5.87 -6.78
CA TYR A 115 -8.14 -5.71 -6.14
C TYR A 115 -8.67 -7.04 -5.58
N LYS A 116 -9.13 -7.01 -4.33
CA LYS A 116 -9.75 -8.16 -3.67
C LYS A 116 -11.23 -8.23 -4.01
N TRP A 117 -11.55 -9.05 -5.00
CA TRP A 117 -12.92 -9.23 -5.46
C TRP A 117 -13.81 -9.95 -4.43
N GLN A 118 -14.97 -9.37 -4.16
CA GLN A 118 -16.08 -10.05 -3.50
C GLN A 118 -17.20 -10.21 -4.52
N LEU A 119 -17.26 -11.39 -5.12
CA LEU A 119 -18.14 -11.66 -6.25
C LEU A 119 -19.38 -12.45 -5.81
N PRO A 120 -20.54 -12.21 -6.46
CA PRO A 120 -21.68 -13.11 -6.37
C PRO A 120 -21.30 -14.54 -6.78
N SER A 121 -22.01 -15.53 -6.23
CA SER A 121 -21.77 -16.97 -6.49
C SER A 121 -21.78 -17.38 -7.98
N GLN A 122 -22.41 -16.58 -8.84
CA GLN A 122 -22.55 -16.81 -10.27
C GLN A 122 -21.36 -16.30 -11.08
N CYS A 123 -20.44 -15.58 -10.44
CA CYS A 123 -19.25 -15.01 -11.06
C CYS A 123 -18.01 -15.83 -10.68
N THR A 124 -17.01 -15.80 -11.57
CA THR A 124 -15.73 -16.47 -11.35
C THR A 124 -14.58 -15.50 -11.55
N LEU A 125 -13.41 -15.84 -11.02
CA LEU A 125 -12.17 -15.11 -11.31
C LEU A 125 -11.43 -15.83 -12.43
N THR A 126 -11.19 -15.12 -13.53
CA THR A 126 -10.32 -15.58 -14.60
C THR A 126 -8.87 -15.28 -14.28
N GLU A 127 -7.97 -16.16 -14.72
CA GLU A 127 -6.53 -15.95 -14.56
C GLU A 127 -6.08 -14.67 -15.28
N PRO A 128 -5.03 -13.98 -14.78
CA PRO A 128 -4.56 -12.75 -15.38
C PRO A 128 -4.11 -12.97 -16.83
N ALA A 129 -4.35 -11.97 -17.69
CA ALA A 129 -3.82 -11.97 -19.04
C ALA A 129 -2.27 -11.98 -19.04
N PRO A 130 -1.60 -12.45 -20.11
CA PRO A 130 -0.15 -12.41 -20.19
C PRO A 130 0.41 -11.01 -19.91
N GLY A 131 1.32 -10.90 -18.93
CA GLY A 131 1.91 -9.62 -18.50
C GLY A 131 1.06 -8.81 -17.50
N LYS A 132 -0.10 -9.34 -17.08
CA LYS A 132 -0.93 -8.81 -16.00
C LYS A 132 -0.74 -9.66 -14.74
N CYS A 133 -1.02 -9.05 -13.60
CA CYS A 133 -0.90 -9.66 -12.29
C CYS A 133 -2.25 -10.01 -11.68
N CYS A 134 -3.29 -9.24 -12.00
CA CYS A 134 -4.53 -9.30 -11.25
C CYS A 134 -5.61 -10.10 -11.95
N LYS A 135 -6.25 -11.00 -11.20
CA LYS A 135 -7.39 -11.77 -11.67
C LYS A 135 -8.56 -10.83 -11.94
N THR A 136 -9.32 -11.13 -12.99
CA THR A 136 -10.47 -10.34 -13.41
C THR A 136 -11.77 -11.11 -13.21
N PRO A 137 -12.86 -10.42 -12.86
CA PRO A 137 -14.16 -11.06 -12.68
C PRO A 137 -14.79 -11.38 -14.04
N SER A 138 -15.28 -12.61 -14.18
CA SER A 138 -16.07 -13.10 -15.31
C SER A 138 -17.45 -13.48 -14.81
N CYS A 139 -18.45 -12.72 -15.24
CA CYS A 139 -19.84 -12.85 -14.81
C CYS A 139 -20.76 -13.05 -16.03
N PRO A 140 -21.92 -13.72 -15.84
CA PRO A 140 -22.98 -13.75 -16.84
C PRO A 140 -23.44 -12.35 -17.27
N PRO A 141 -23.99 -12.19 -18.50
CA PRO A 141 -24.32 -10.88 -19.08
C PRO A 141 -25.32 -10.03 -18.29
N TRP A 142 -26.11 -10.65 -17.40
CA TRP A 142 -27.11 -9.98 -16.58
C TRP A 142 -26.58 -9.53 -15.20
N ILE A 143 -25.30 -9.77 -14.88
CA ILE A 143 -24.66 -9.27 -13.66
C ILE A 143 -23.71 -8.12 -14.01
N THR A 144 -24.00 -6.94 -13.47
CA THR A 144 -23.14 -5.76 -13.60
C THR A 144 -22.15 -5.70 -12.43
N ILE A 145 -20.86 -5.79 -12.73
CA ILE A 145 -19.80 -5.59 -11.73
C ILE A 145 -19.59 -4.09 -11.55
N GLN A 146 -19.66 -3.61 -10.31
CA GLN A 146 -19.23 -2.27 -9.95
C GLN A 146 -17.71 -2.31 -9.71
N TYR A 147 -16.96 -1.62 -10.55
CA TYR A 147 -15.51 -1.45 -10.37
C TYR A 147 -15.25 -0.31 -9.39
N PRO A 148 -14.24 -0.42 -8.51
CA PRO A 148 -13.86 0.69 -7.65
C PRO A 148 -13.40 1.87 -8.51
N SER A 149 -13.59 3.07 -7.98
CA SER A 149 -13.20 4.31 -8.67
C SER A 149 -11.71 4.29 -9.01
N GLY A 150 -11.36 4.53 -10.28
CA GLY A 150 -9.97 4.53 -10.73
C GLY A 150 -9.34 3.14 -10.92
N TYR A 151 -10.13 2.05 -10.89
CA TYR A 151 -9.63 0.70 -11.20
C TYR A 151 -8.88 0.68 -12.53
N LYS A 152 -7.65 0.17 -12.49
CA LYS A 152 -6.87 -0.15 -13.68
C LYS A 152 -6.46 -1.61 -13.56
N GLU A 153 -6.61 -2.35 -14.64
CA GLU A 153 -6.15 -3.72 -14.69
C GLU A 153 -4.61 -3.75 -14.72
N GLU A 154 -4.04 -4.32 -13.66
CA GLU A 154 -2.60 -4.37 -13.39
C GLU A 154 -1.96 -5.71 -13.70
#